data_AF-A0A9P4QJT1-F1
#
_entry.id   AF-A0A9P4QJT1-F1
#
_cell.length_a   1.000
_cell.length_b   1.000
_cell.length_c   1.000
_cell.angle_alpha   90.00
_cell.angle_beta   90.00
_cell.angle_gamma   90.00
#
_symmetry.space_group_name_H-M   'P 1'
#
loop_
_entity.id
_entity.type
_entity.pdbx_description
1 polymer ?
#
loop_
_entity_poly.entity_id
_entity_poly.type
_entity_poly.pdbx_seq_one_letter_code
_entity_poly.pdbx_strand_id
1 'polypeptide(L)'
;MSPNLTASFWKRMGLQDEDQGRCLRVIQEAYPEHTVGILNQQGYCSFTVIVYLHALALGTEDEEVSNSQSGSSATKTWILQIRPQQHALDLNIIDAAIQAYGPAAPRTRLLNCRLPSNLAAFELDFVSGRAYSRCQLRTRDIDPLMLHKHIMLVESFASLMARSWPLSSESNTCRRMRADSPINDSPRGLQVQCDGRVGKRMRSKLSALASSLPDAALRTKAHDVLAALNDLGEHPIVLTHGDLIPSNILIDPKTWRIKGLVDWAEAEWLPFGTCLYGLEHLLGFMDKTSTGQPVWRYYNATPDLRARFWEQMIQEKPEIGDCRKTTKLARDIGVLLWYGYAWDEGAIDRVVNEVDDREELECLRTFLEISTP
;
A
#
# COMPACT_ATOMS: atom_id res chain seq x y z
N MET A 1 5.73 -3.67 7.89
CA MET A 1 5.36 -3.53 9.32
C MET A 1 6.54 -3.91 10.19
N SER A 2 7.25 -2.91 10.73
CA SER A 2 8.49 -3.09 11.50
C SER A 2 8.22 -3.82 12.83
N PRO A 3 8.71 -5.07 13.01
CA PRO A 3 8.42 -5.85 14.22
C PRO A 3 9.08 -5.32 15.51
N ASN A 4 9.91 -4.28 15.42
CA ASN A 4 10.80 -3.86 16.51
C ASN A 4 10.70 -2.35 16.80
N LEU A 5 9.50 -1.84 17.07
CA LEU A 5 9.37 -0.49 17.63
C LEU A 5 9.75 -0.53 19.11
N THR A 6 11.02 -0.24 19.41
CA THR A 6 11.60 -0.26 20.77
C THR A 6 11.05 0.86 21.66
N ALA A 7 10.56 1.95 21.08
CA ALA A 7 9.95 3.09 21.77
C ALA A 7 8.45 3.22 21.44
N SER A 8 7.64 3.70 22.39
CA SER A 8 6.22 4.01 22.19
C SER A 8 6.03 5.09 21.12
N PHE A 9 4.86 5.13 20.47
CA PHE A 9 4.52 6.21 19.53
C PHE A 9 4.76 7.60 20.17
N TRP A 10 4.31 7.78 21.41
CA TRP A 10 4.45 9.02 22.16
C TRP A 10 5.91 9.43 22.29
N LYS A 11 6.76 8.52 22.78
CA LYS A 11 8.19 8.79 22.92
C LYS A 11 8.87 9.11 21.59
N ARG A 12 8.55 8.38 20.51
CA ARG A 12 9.11 8.64 19.16
C ARG A 12 8.71 10.03 18.63
N MET A 13 7.52 10.50 18.99
CA MET A 13 7.03 11.83 18.61
C MET A 13 7.40 12.93 19.60
N GLY A 14 8.28 12.64 20.57
CA GLY A 14 8.69 13.62 21.59
C GLY A 14 7.59 14.00 22.60
N LEU A 15 6.59 13.14 22.75
CA LEU A 15 5.44 13.31 23.67
C LEU A 15 5.60 12.42 24.90
N GLN A 16 4.84 12.73 25.95
CA GLN A 16 4.84 11.95 27.19
C GLN A 16 3.75 10.86 27.13
N ASP A 17 3.94 9.76 27.85
CA ASP A 17 2.96 8.67 27.85
C ASP A 17 1.61 9.12 28.47
N GLU A 18 1.58 10.15 29.33
CA GLU A 18 0.34 10.75 29.82
C GLU A 18 -0.50 11.44 28.72
N ASP A 19 0.13 11.85 27.62
CA ASP A 19 -0.56 12.43 26.47
C ASP A 19 -1.46 11.39 25.78
N GLN A 20 -1.15 10.10 25.91
CA GLN A 20 -2.03 9.02 25.49
C GLN A 20 -3.38 9.11 26.19
N GLY A 21 -3.36 9.19 27.53
CA GLY A 21 -4.58 9.24 28.33
C GLY A 21 -5.42 10.49 28.02
N ARG A 22 -4.75 11.62 27.75
CA ARG A 22 -5.43 12.86 27.31
C ARG A 22 -6.12 12.68 25.96
N CYS A 23 -5.41 12.14 24.98
CA CYS A 23 -5.95 11.89 23.64
C CYS A 23 -7.14 10.93 23.67
N LEU A 24 -7.03 9.83 24.42
CA LEU A 24 -8.10 8.85 24.55
C LEU A 24 -9.36 9.45 25.20
N ARG A 25 -9.22 10.33 26.20
CA ARG A 25 -10.36 11.04 26.79
C ARG A 25 -11.06 11.95 25.77
N VAL A 26 -10.29 12.76 25.03
CA VAL A 26 -10.84 13.64 23.99
C VAL A 26 -11.59 12.85 22.93
N ILE A 27 -11.04 11.70 22.51
CA ILE A 27 -11.73 10.82 21.55
C ILE A 27 -12.99 10.22 22.19
N GLN A 28 -12.93 9.73 23.43
CA GLN A 28 -14.10 9.16 24.11
C GLN A 28 -15.23 10.19 24.28
N GLU A 29 -14.90 11.47 24.53
CA GLU A 29 -15.87 12.57 24.58
C GLU A 29 -16.50 12.86 23.20
N ALA A 30 -15.76 12.65 22.11
CA ALA A 30 -16.28 12.81 20.75
C ALA A 30 -17.24 11.67 20.34
N TYR A 31 -17.18 10.50 21.01
CA TYR A 31 -18.05 9.35 20.76
C TYR A 31 -18.68 8.82 22.07
N PRO A 32 -19.62 9.56 22.69
CA PRO A 32 -20.16 9.22 24.01
C PRO A 32 -20.91 7.89 24.06
N GLU A 33 -21.52 7.47 22.94
CA GLU A 33 -22.28 6.21 22.82
C GLU A 33 -21.42 5.02 22.35
N HIS A 34 -20.10 5.18 22.35
CA HIS A 34 -19.18 4.17 21.84
C HIS A 34 -18.12 3.82 22.86
N THR A 35 -17.56 2.63 22.74
CA THR A 35 -16.32 2.26 23.43
C THR A 35 -15.12 2.54 22.53
N VAL A 36 -14.09 3.20 23.07
CA VAL A 36 -12.82 3.43 22.38
C VAL A 36 -11.79 2.41 22.85
N GLY A 37 -11.26 1.60 21.93
CA GLY A 37 -10.22 0.62 22.19
C GLY A 37 -8.93 0.91 21.43
N ILE A 38 -7.78 0.59 22.02
CA ILE A 38 -6.49 0.69 21.34
C ILE A 38 -6.31 -0.56 20.47
N LEU A 39 -5.85 -0.38 19.23
CA LEU A 39 -5.50 -1.55 18.40
C LEU A 39 -4.17 -2.16 18.83
N ASN A 40 -4.09 -3.48 18.87
CA ASN A 40 -2.86 -4.19 19.26
C ASN A 40 -1.69 -3.93 18.31
N GLN A 41 -1.98 -3.63 17.04
CA GLN A 41 -0.98 -3.30 16.03
C GLN A 41 -1.01 -1.79 15.79
N GLN A 42 0.12 -1.14 16.03
CA GLN A 42 0.30 0.31 15.91
C GLN A 42 1.25 0.63 14.75
N GLY A 43 1.02 1.76 14.09
CA GLY A 43 1.89 2.26 13.04
C GLY A 43 3.13 2.97 13.61
N TYR A 44 4.11 3.21 12.74
CA TYR A 44 5.23 4.09 13.08
C TYR A 44 4.78 5.55 13.23
N CYS A 45 4.01 6.02 12.23
CA CYS A 45 3.63 7.41 12.04
C CYS A 45 2.30 7.80 12.72
N SER A 46 1.59 6.84 13.31
CA SER A 46 0.25 7.07 13.86
C SER A 46 -0.03 6.20 15.08
N PHE A 47 -0.85 6.75 15.99
CA PHE A 47 -1.48 6.01 17.06
C PHE A 47 -2.93 5.72 16.66
N THR A 48 -3.26 4.43 16.52
CA THR A 48 -4.54 3.98 15.97
C THR A 48 -5.43 3.40 17.06
N VAL A 49 -6.65 3.90 17.12
CA VAL A 49 -7.72 3.38 17.98
C VAL A 49 -8.90 2.93 17.15
N ILE A 50 -9.75 2.10 17.73
CA ILE A 50 -10.95 1.56 17.12
C ILE A 50 -12.14 1.94 17.99
N VAL A 51 -13.21 2.37 17.33
CA VAL A 51 -14.44 2.83 17.98
C VAL A 51 -15.54 1.80 17.73
N TYR A 52 -16.17 1.35 18.81
CA TYR A 52 -17.24 0.35 18.78
C TYR A 52 -18.56 0.97 19.22
N LEU A 53 -19.60 0.81 18.41
CA LEU A 53 -20.95 1.16 18.84
C LEU A 53 -21.44 0.11 19.84
N HIS A 54 -21.98 0.57 20.97
CA HIS A 54 -22.74 -0.30 21.86
C HIS A 54 -23.95 -0.83 21.11
N ALA A 55 -23.98 -2.14 20.84
CA ALA A 55 -25.22 -2.76 20.38
C ALA A 55 -26.22 -2.62 21.53
N LEU A 56 -27.24 -1.77 21.35
CA LEU A 56 -28.44 -1.84 22.15
C LEU A 56 -28.97 -3.27 21.99
N ALA A 57 -28.97 -4.04 23.06
CA ALA A 57 -29.62 -5.33 23.09
C ALA A 57 -31.10 -5.08 22.82
N LEU A 58 -31.52 -5.21 21.55
CA LEU A 58 -32.92 -5.41 21.23
C LEU A 58 -33.27 -6.78 21.79
N GLY A 59 -34.00 -6.75 22.90
CA GLY A 59 -34.42 -7.93 23.62
C GLY A 59 -35.14 -8.91 22.70
N THR A 60 -34.57 -10.10 22.61
CA THR A 60 -35.34 -11.33 22.46
C THR A 60 -34.71 -12.30 23.46
N GLU A 61 -35.41 -12.49 24.56
CA GLU A 61 -35.20 -13.59 25.49
C GLU A 61 -35.41 -14.88 24.67
N ASP A 62 -34.39 -15.70 24.55
CA ASP A 62 -34.46 -17.11 24.93
C ASP A 62 -33.07 -17.76 24.84
N GLU A 63 -32.73 -18.44 25.93
CA GLU A 63 -31.45 -19.05 26.25
C GLU A 63 -31.17 -20.31 25.42
N GLU A 64 -29.91 -20.56 25.06
CA GLU A 64 -29.17 -21.72 25.57
C GLU A 64 -27.66 -21.63 25.28
N VAL A 65 -26.89 -22.08 26.27
CA VAL A 65 -25.49 -21.76 26.53
C VAL A 65 -24.55 -22.86 26.01
N SER A 66 -23.43 -22.50 25.36
CA SER A 66 -22.11 -23.05 25.74
C SER A 66 -20.89 -22.34 25.10
N ASN A 67 -20.13 -21.75 26.02
CA ASN A 67 -18.67 -21.55 26.09
C ASN A 67 -17.88 -20.62 25.13
N SER A 68 -17.39 -19.55 25.80
CA SER A 68 -16.10 -18.87 25.65
C SER A 68 -15.94 -17.73 24.62
N GLN A 69 -16.59 -16.59 24.92
CA GLN A 69 -15.97 -15.25 25.10
C GLN A 69 -17.11 -14.24 25.24
N SER A 70 -17.49 -13.92 26.48
CA SER A 70 -18.51 -12.91 26.77
C SER A 70 -17.91 -11.50 26.62
N GLY A 71 -18.23 -10.85 25.52
CA GLY A 71 -18.17 -9.41 25.34
C GLY A 71 -19.22 -9.05 24.31
N SER A 72 -20.15 -8.17 24.69
CA SER A 72 -21.21 -7.59 23.85
C SER A 72 -20.81 -7.52 22.37
N SER A 73 -21.72 -7.92 21.46
CA SER A 73 -21.53 -7.85 19.99
C SER A 73 -21.43 -6.39 19.53
N ALA A 74 -20.35 -5.73 19.91
CA ALA A 74 -20.09 -4.33 19.64
C ALA A 74 -19.70 -4.22 18.18
N THR A 75 -20.51 -3.49 17.40
CA THR A 75 -20.26 -3.34 15.97
C THR A 75 -19.14 -2.33 15.79
N LYS A 76 -18.06 -2.74 15.12
CA LYS A 76 -16.94 -1.86 14.79
C LYS A 76 -17.42 -0.79 13.82
N THR A 77 -17.27 0.46 14.22
CA THR A 77 -17.84 1.58 13.46
C THR A 77 -16.73 2.33 12.75
N TRP A 78 -15.67 2.71 13.47
CA TRP A 78 -14.63 3.60 12.95
C TRP A 78 -13.23 3.17 13.35
N ILE A 79 -12.27 3.53 12.51
CA ILE A 79 -10.85 3.58 12.87
C ILE A 79 -10.49 5.04 13.06
N LEU A 80 -9.75 5.36 14.12
CA LEU A 80 -9.22 6.69 14.35
C LEU A 80 -7.69 6.63 14.38
N GLN A 81 -7.04 7.52 13.64
CA GLN A 81 -5.59 7.67 13.63
C GLN A 81 -5.21 9.04 14.16
N ILE A 82 -4.46 9.06 15.26
CA ILE A 82 -3.80 10.24 15.77
C ILE A 82 -2.42 10.35 15.12
N ARG A 83 -2.16 11.48 14.47
CA ARG A 83 -0.93 11.74 13.72
C ARG A 83 -0.37 13.11 14.09
N PRO A 84 0.96 13.26 14.25
CA PRO A 84 1.58 14.58 14.31
C PRO A 84 1.50 15.27 12.95
N GLN A 85 1.62 16.59 12.93
CA GLN A 85 1.54 17.40 11.71
C GLN A 85 2.47 16.91 10.58
N GLN A 86 3.69 16.48 10.89
CA GLN A 86 4.66 15.97 9.90
C GLN A 86 4.23 14.66 9.21
N HIS A 87 3.26 13.94 9.78
CA HIS A 87 2.69 12.70 9.25
C HIS A 87 1.18 12.80 9.02
N ALA A 88 0.64 14.03 8.98
CA ALA A 88 -0.76 14.27 8.71
C ALA A 88 -1.16 13.69 7.35
N LEU A 89 -2.37 13.15 7.28
CA LEU A 89 -2.92 12.64 6.02
C LEU A 89 -3.31 13.82 5.13
N ASP A 90 -2.90 13.77 3.86
CA ASP A 90 -3.39 14.68 2.83
C ASP A 90 -4.79 14.24 2.38
N LEU A 91 -5.81 14.98 2.81
CA LEU A 91 -7.20 14.64 2.48
C LEU A 91 -7.48 14.72 0.97
N ASN A 92 -6.73 15.51 0.19
CA ASN A 92 -6.89 15.53 -1.27
C ASN A 92 -6.40 14.22 -1.90
N ILE A 93 -5.31 13.65 -1.36
CA ILE A 93 -4.81 12.34 -1.79
C ILE A 93 -5.81 11.25 -1.41
N ILE A 94 -6.41 11.32 -0.22
CA ILE A 94 -7.45 10.37 0.17
C ILE A 94 -8.69 10.48 -0.73
N ASP A 95 -9.15 11.69 -1.01
CA ASP A 95 -10.29 11.91 -1.90
C ASP A 95 -10.00 11.37 -3.32
N ALA A 96 -8.79 11.59 -3.82
CA ALA A 96 -8.34 11.00 -5.08
C ALA A 96 -8.29 9.47 -5.03
N ALA A 97 -7.89 8.87 -3.91
CA ALA A 97 -7.90 7.41 -3.72
C ALA A 97 -9.33 6.86 -3.74
N ILE A 98 -10.29 7.54 -3.09
CA ILE A 98 -11.70 7.16 -3.12
C ILE A 98 -12.25 7.27 -4.55
N GLN A 99 -11.87 8.31 -5.31
CA GLN A 99 -12.29 8.46 -6.70
C GLN A 99 -11.73 7.34 -7.60
N ALA A 100 -10.43 7.03 -7.47
CA ALA A 100 -9.76 6.03 -8.30
C ALA A 100 -10.11 4.57 -7.92
N TYR A 101 -10.26 4.27 -6.63
CA TYR A 101 -10.40 2.90 -6.13
C TYR A 101 -11.79 2.60 -5.57
N GLY A 102 -12.64 3.61 -5.42
CA GLY A 102 -14.01 3.48 -4.95
C GLY A 102 -14.07 3.00 -3.49
N PRO A 103 -14.97 2.06 -3.14
CA PRO A 103 -15.15 1.60 -1.77
C PRO A 103 -13.97 0.79 -1.22
N ALA A 104 -12.95 0.51 -2.04
CA ALA A 104 -11.73 -0.14 -1.59
C ALA A 104 -10.81 0.82 -0.82
N ALA A 105 -10.93 2.14 -1.00
CA ALA A 105 -10.22 3.12 -0.19
C ALA A 105 -11.14 3.61 0.95
N PRO A 106 -10.69 3.58 2.23
CA PRO A 106 -11.52 4.05 3.34
C PRO A 106 -11.73 5.55 3.25
N ARG A 107 -12.98 6.01 3.42
CA ARG A 107 -13.24 7.44 3.57
C ARG A 107 -12.53 7.93 4.83
N THR A 108 -11.92 9.11 4.72
CA THR A 108 -11.20 9.72 5.84
C THR A 108 -11.65 11.16 6.00
N ARG A 109 -11.84 11.59 7.24
CA ARG A 109 -12.05 13.00 7.57
C ARG A 109 -11.22 13.41 8.77
N LEU A 110 -10.88 14.70 8.83
CA LEU A 110 -10.31 15.28 10.02
C LEU A 110 -11.39 15.35 11.12
N LEU A 111 -11.10 14.78 12.28
CA LEU A 111 -11.97 14.89 13.45
C LEU A 111 -11.78 16.27 14.06
N ASN A 112 -12.88 17.01 14.22
CA ASN A 112 -12.88 18.33 14.84
C ASN A 112 -12.77 18.20 16.37
N CYS A 113 -11.57 17.90 16.87
CA CYS A 113 -11.28 17.83 18.30
C CYS A 113 -9.94 18.50 18.62
N ARG A 114 -9.78 18.95 19.88
CA ARG A 114 -8.54 19.58 20.34
C ARG A 114 -7.68 18.55 21.07
N LEU A 115 -6.69 18.01 20.36
CA LEU A 115 -5.68 17.13 20.95
C LEU A 115 -4.52 17.95 21.54
N PRO A 116 -3.77 17.39 22.50
CA PRO A 116 -2.55 18.02 22.98
C PRO A 116 -1.51 18.16 21.85
N SER A 117 -0.66 19.18 21.95
CA SER A 117 0.44 19.44 21.01
C SER A 117 -0.04 19.64 19.56
N ASN A 118 0.84 19.48 18.57
CA ASN A 118 0.50 19.58 17.13
C ASN A 118 -0.05 18.25 16.57
N LEU A 119 -0.93 17.58 17.33
CA LEU A 119 -1.57 16.33 16.92
C LEU A 119 -2.92 16.60 16.24
N ALA A 120 -3.23 15.77 15.25
CA ALA A 120 -4.51 15.72 14.56
C ALA A 120 -5.10 14.31 14.64
N ALA A 121 -6.41 14.19 14.79
CA ALA A 121 -7.14 12.92 14.69
C ALA A 121 -7.86 12.83 13.34
N PHE A 122 -7.72 11.68 12.70
CA PHE A 122 -8.40 11.34 11.46
C PHE A 122 -9.36 10.19 11.71
N GLU A 123 -10.63 10.36 11.38
CA GLU A 123 -11.65 9.30 11.38
C GLU A 123 -11.67 8.62 10.01
N LEU A 124 -11.57 7.30 10.01
CA LEU A 124 -11.54 6.45 8.84
C LEU A 124 -12.68 5.42 8.90
N ASP A 125 -13.31 5.16 7.75
CA ASP A 125 -14.24 4.04 7.59
C ASP A 125 -13.59 2.73 8.04
N PHE A 126 -14.31 1.93 8.82
CA PHE A 126 -13.87 0.57 9.13
C PHE A 126 -14.05 -0.34 7.90
N VAL A 127 -12.95 -0.80 7.31
CA VAL A 127 -12.98 -1.78 6.23
C VAL A 127 -13.01 -3.20 6.81
N SER A 128 -14.15 -3.89 6.64
CA SER A 128 -14.29 -5.27 7.09
C SER A 128 -13.46 -6.22 6.22
N GLY A 129 -12.35 -6.70 6.75
CA GLY A 129 -11.50 -7.68 6.07
C GLY A 129 -10.36 -8.17 6.96
N ARG A 130 -9.70 -9.23 6.52
CA ARG A 130 -8.47 -9.73 7.16
C ARG A 130 -7.27 -9.32 6.32
N ALA A 131 -6.24 -8.75 6.94
CA ALA A 131 -4.99 -8.45 6.25
C ALA A 131 -4.42 -9.71 5.59
N TYR A 132 -4.05 -9.62 4.32
CA TYR A 132 -3.54 -10.74 3.53
C TYR A 132 -2.26 -11.33 4.12
N SER A 133 -1.42 -10.50 4.78
CA SER A 133 -0.24 -10.96 5.53
C SER A 133 -0.53 -12.08 6.54
N ARG A 134 -1.75 -12.14 7.09
CA ARG A 134 -2.20 -13.16 8.04
C ARG A 134 -2.79 -14.41 7.38
N CYS A 135 -2.92 -14.40 6.06
CA CYS A 135 -3.51 -15.45 5.24
C CYS A 135 -2.50 -16.09 4.27
N GLN A 136 -1.32 -15.48 4.08
CA GLN A 136 -0.29 -15.97 3.17
C GLN A 136 0.14 -17.41 3.50
N LEU A 137 0.09 -18.27 2.48
CA LEU A 137 0.60 -19.63 2.57
C LEU A 137 2.13 -19.61 2.59
N ARG A 138 2.71 -20.50 3.40
CA ARG A 138 4.17 -20.69 3.54
C ARG A 138 4.64 -22.00 2.89
N THR A 139 3.93 -22.43 1.85
CA THR A 139 4.22 -23.64 1.06
C THR A 139 4.15 -23.31 -0.42
N ARG A 140 4.98 -23.95 -1.26
CA ARG A 140 4.99 -23.72 -2.71
C ARG A 140 3.83 -24.40 -3.42
N ASP A 141 3.45 -25.57 -2.91
CA ASP A 141 2.30 -26.33 -3.40
C ASP A 141 1.02 -25.77 -2.80
N ILE A 142 0.08 -25.48 -3.69
CA ILE A 142 -1.25 -24.97 -3.36
C ILE A 142 -2.26 -26.03 -3.76
N ASP A 143 -3.10 -26.45 -2.81
CA ASP A 143 -4.21 -27.36 -3.13
C ASP A 143 -5.27 -26.67 -4.04
N PRO A 144 -6.16 -27.42 -4.70
CA PRO A 144 -7.12 -26.86 -5.64
C PRO A 144 -8.05 -25.78 -5.05
N LEU A 145 -8.45 -25.91 -3.78
CA LEU A 145 -9.32 -24.93 -3.12
C LEU A 145 -8.58 -23.62 -2.87
N MET A 146 -7.33 -23.73 -2.39
CA MET A 146 -6.47 -22.58 -2.17
C MET A 146 -6.03 -21.92 -3.48
N LEU A 147 -5.85 -22.70 -4.56
CA LEU A 147 -5.56 -22.16 -5.88
C LEU A 147 -6.72 -21.31 -6.38
N HIS A 148 -7.96 -21.80 -6.22
CA HIS A 148 -9.15 -21.02 -6.55
C HIS A 148 -9.18 -19.68 -5.78
N LYS A 149 -8.88 -19.68 -4.48
CA LYS A 149 -8.78 -18.45 -3.69
C LYS A 149 -7.69 -17.50 -4.18
N HIS A 150 -6.52 -18.00 -4.59
CA HIS A 150 -5.45 -17.16 -5.16
C HIS A 150 -5.85 -16.56 -6.51
N ILE A 151 -6.55 -17.31 -7.36
CA ILE A 151 -7.10 -16.78 -8.61
C ILE A 151 -8.04 -15.62 -8.30
N MET A 152 -8.99 -15.80 -7.38
CA MET A 152 -9.93 -14.76 -6.96
C MET A 152 -9.24 -13.52 -6.37
N LEU A 153 -8.15 -13.72 -5.61
CA LEU A 153 -7.33 -12.65 -5.06
C LEU A 153 -6.64 -11.85 -6.16
N VAL A 154 -5.97 -12.53 -7.09
CA VAL A 154 -5.19 -11.92 -8.17
C VAL A 154 -6.10 -11.22 -9.18
N GLU A 155 -7.25 -11.79 -9.54
CA GLU A 155 -8.25 -11.15 -10.40
C GLU A 155 -8.88 -9.93 -9.70
N SER A 156 -9.15 -10.03 -8.39
CA SER A 156 -9.64 -8.88 -7.61
C SER A 156 -8.60 -7.76 -7.53
N PHE A 157 -7.31 -8.10 -7.43
CA PHE A 157 -6.20 -7.16 -7.46
C PHE A 157 -6.08 -6.49 -8.83
N ALA A 158 -6.09 -7.27 -9.90
CA ALA A 158 -6.08 -6.79 -11.29
C ALA A 158 -7.22 -5.79 -11.56
N SER A 159 -8.44 -6.16 -11.19
CA SER A 159 -9.63 -5.30 -11.37
C SER A 159 -9.49 -4.00 -10.60
N LEU A 160 -8.91 -4.04 -9.38
CA LEU A 160 -8.73 -2.85 -8.56
C LEU A 160 -7.65 -1.92 -9.12
N MET A 161 -6.54 -2.48 -9.60
CA MET A 161 -5.47 -1.69 -10.23
C MET A 161 -5.96 -1.06 -11.54
N ALA A 162 -6.71 -1.80 -12.36
CA ALA A 162 -7.25 -1.30 -13.63
C ALA A 162 -8.21 -0.10 -13.46
N ARG A 163 -8.83 0.09 -12.28
CA ARG A 163 -9.69 1.26 -12.01
C ARG A 163 -8.95 2.58 -11.98
N SER A 164 -7.67 2.60 -11.61
CA SER A 164 -6.89 3.83 -11.61
C SER A 164 -6.44 4.25 -13.02
N TRP A 165 -6.60 3.37 -14.02
CA TRP A 165 -6.34 3.71 -15.41
C TRP A 165 -7.27 4.85 -15.86
N PRO A 166 -6.73 5.94 -16.45
CA PRO A 166 -7.54 7.09 -16.83
C PRO A 166 -8.58 6.68 -17.87
N LEU A 167 -9.75 7.31 -17.81
CA LEU A 167 -10.74 7.16 -18.86
C LEU A 167 -10.18 7.75 -20.16
N SER A 168 -10.52 7.15 -21.31
CA SER A 168 -9.97 7.53 -22.62
C SER A 168 -10.25 9.00 -23.00
N SER A 169 -11.17 9.70 -22.32
CA SER A 169 -11.42 11.14 -22.43
C SER A 169 -10.53 12.04 -21.54
N GLU A 170 -9.94 11.51 -20.47
CA GLU A 170 -9.10 12.23 -19.50
C GLU A 170 -7.61 12.22 -19.88
N SER A 171 -7.21 11.40 -20.86
CA SER A 171 -5.93 11.55 -21.57
C SER A 171 -5.72 12.98 -22.14
N ASN A 172 -6.78 13.80 -22.21
CA ASN A 172 -6.76 15.21 -22.63
C ASN A 172 -6.82 16.26 -21.50
N THR A 173 -6.84 15.91 -20.21
CA THR A 173 -6.90 16.90 -19.11
C THR A 173 -5.55 17.54 -18.80
N CYS A 174 -4.91 18.06 -19.85
CA CYS A 174 -4.10 19.27 -19.79
C CYS A 174 -4.67 20.41 -20.66
N ARG A 175 -5.97 20.38 -21.03
CA ARG A 175 -6.66 21.58 -21.55
C ARG A 175 -7.21 22.47 -20.43
N ARG A 176 -6.32 22.97 -19.57
CA ARG A 176 -6.50 24.31 -18.96
C ARG A 176 -5.68 25.31 -19.79
N MET A 177 -6.06 25.50 -21.04
CA MET A 177 -5.53 26.59 -21.87
C MET A 177 -6.69 27.23 -22.60
N ARG A 178 -6.92 28.51 -22.28
CA ARG A 178 -7.71 29.43 -23.11
C ARG A 178 -7.23 29.34 -24.55
N ALA A 179 -8.12 29.55 -25.51
CA ALA A 179 -7.90 29.39 -26.94
C ALA A 179 -6.80 30.30 -27.57
N ASP A 180 -6.08 31.08 -26.76
CA ASP A 180 -5.28 32.22 -27.22
C ASP A 180 -3.78 32.11 -26.85
N SER A 181 -3.30 30.95 -26.39
CA SER A 181 -1.88 30.76 -26.02
C SER A 181 -1.12 29.90 -27.04
N PRO A 182 0.14 30.25 -27.41
CA PRO A 182 0.88 29.55 -28.45
C PRO A 182 1.07 28.07 -28.11
N ILE A 183 0.82 27.21 -29.10
CA ILE A 183 1.09 25.77 -29.05
C ILE A 183 2.58 25.59 -28.81
N ASN A 184 2.95 25.13 -27.63
CA ASN A 184 4.28 24.59 -27.37
C ASN A 184 4.13 23.06 -27.29
N ASP A 185 4.26 22.39 -28.43
CA ASP A 185 4.27 20.93 -28.59
C ASP A 185 5.57 20.33 -28.03
N SER A 186 5.81 20.54 -26.74
CA SER A 186 6.83 19.78 -26.01
C SER A 186 6.10 18.71 -25.19
N PRO A 187 6.41 17.41 -25.35
CA PRO A 187 5.89 16.37 -24.46
C PRO A 187 6.20 16.81 -23.03
N ARG A 188 5.19 17.01 -22.19
CA ARG A 188 5.40 17.38 -20.78
C ARG A 188 6.14 16.21 -20.14
N GLY A 189 7.46 16.33 -20.00
CA GLY A 189 8.31 15.25 -19.51
C GLY A 189 7.83 14.72 -18.17
N LEU A 190 8.08 13.44 -17.91
CA LEU A 190 7.66 12.69 -16.72
C LEU A 190 7.84 13.47 -15.39
N GLN A 191 8.92 14.24 -15.29
CA GLN A 191 9.26 15.02 -14.08
C GLN A 191 8.31 16.21 -13.81
N VAL A 192 7.60 16.72 -14.83
CA VAL A 192 6.58 17.77 -14.68
C VAL A 192 5.24 17.19 -14.22
N GLN A 193 4.99 15.90 -14.48
CA GLN A 193 3.73 15.22 -14.17
C GLN A 193 3.77 14.49 -12.82
N CYS A 194 4.95 14.06 -12.36
CA CYS A 194 5.16 13.39 -11.07
C CYS A 194 5.81 14.35 -10.07
N ASP A 195 5.04 15.28 -9.50
CA ASP A 195 5.55 16.36 -8.65
C ASP A 195 5.53 16.05 -7.14
N GLY A 196 5.22 14.82 -6.75
CA GLY A 196 5.28 14.38 -5.36
C GLY A 196 6.70 14.12 -4.83
N ARG A 197 6.80 13.48 -3.66
CA ARG A 197 8.06 13.25 -2.95
C ARG A 197 8.95 12.26 -3.72
N VAL A 198 8.36 11.18 -4.22
CA VAL A 198 9.04 10.11 -4.96
C VAL A 198 9.31 10.55 -6.39
N GLY A 199 8.31 11.09 -7.08
CA GLY A 199 8.35 11.52 -8.48
C GLY A 199 9.46 12.53 -8.77
N LYS A 200 9.55 13.60 -7.95
CA LYS A 200 10.59 14.63 -8.08
C LYS A 200 12.02 14.07 -8.01
N ARG A 201 12.22 13.03 -7.21
CA ARG A 201 13.52 12.40 -6.93
C ARG A 201 13.74 11.10 -7.70
N MET A 202 12.81 10.68 -8.55
CA MET A 202 12.83 9.37 -9.20
C MET A 202 14.14 9.12 -9.94
N ARG A 203 14.54 10.05 -10.81
CA ARG A 203 15.77 9.93 -11.60
C ARG A 203 17.03 9.91 -10.73
N SER A 204 17.12 10.78 -9.73
CA SER A 204 18.27 10.80 -8.81
C SER A 204 18.35 9.54 -7.95
N LYS A 205 17.19 9.01 -7.53
CA LYS A 205 17.12 7.76 -6.76
C LYS A 205 17.58 6.58 -7.62
N LEU A 206 17.03 6.43 -8.83
CA LEU A 206 17.48 5.38 -9.76
C LEU A 206 18.97 5.49 -10.11
N SER A 207 19.50 6.71 -10.25
CA SER A 207 20.94 6.93 -10.45
C SER A 207 21.79 6.49 -9.25
N ALA A 208 21.32 6.72 -8.02
CA ALA A 208 22.01 6.25 -6.82
C ALA A 208 21.99 4.72 -6.75
N LEU A 209 20.85 4.09 -7.05
CA LEU A 209 20.72 2.64 -7.11
C LEU A 209 21.65 2.01 -8.16
N ALA A 210 21.70 2.58 -9.36
CA ALA A 210 22.60 2.16 -10.44
C ALA A 210 24.09 2.25 -10.05
N SER A 211 24.43 3.11 -9.09
CA SER A 211 25.82 3.32 -8.65
C SER A 211 26.19 2.49 -7.42
N SER A 212 25.22 2.26 -6.51
CA SER A 212 25.51 1.85 -5.13
C SER A 212 24.84 0.56 -4.69
N LEU A 213 23.98 -0.07 -5.50
CA LEU A 213 23.48 -1.41 -5.19
C LEU A 213 24.65 -2.40 -5.08
N PRO A 214 24.61 -3.38 -4.16
CA PRO A 214 25.78 -4.22 -3.85
C PRO A 214 26.15 -5.17 -5.00
N ASP A 215 25.15 -5.69 -5.71
CA ASP A 215 25.34 -6.60 -6.84
C ASP A 215 25.55 -5.83 -8.17
N ALA A 216 26.51 -6.27 -8.97
CA ALA A 216 26.76 -5.71 -10.30
C ALA A 216 25.57 -5.88 -11.24
N ALA A 217 24.87 -7.03 -11.22
CA ALA A 217 23.70 -7.27 -12.03
C ALA A 217 22.52 -6.38 -11.60
N LEU A 218 22.36 -6.12 -10.30
CA LEU A 218 21.38 -5.15 -9.80
C LEU A 218 21.70 -3.73 -10.29
N ARG A 219 22.97 -3.32 -10.24
CA ARG A 219 23.41 -2.02 -10.77
C ARG A 219 23.14 -1.88 -12.27
N THR A 220 23.44 -2.92 -13.06
CA THR A 220 23.11 -2.96 -14.49
C THR A 220 21.62 -2.83 -14.72
N LYS A 221 20.78 -3.60 -14.01
CA LYS A 221 19.33 -3.51 -14.14
C LYS A 221 18.80 -2.12 -13.79
N ALA A 222 19.30 -1.50 -12.72
CA ALA A 222 18.92 -0.14 -12.32
C ALA A 222 19.39 0.90 -13.36
N HIS A 223 20.57 0.72 -13.96
CA HIS A 223 21.06 1.55 -15.05
C HIS A 223 20.17 1.43 -16.30
N ASP A 224 19.78 0.21 -16.67
CA ASP A 224 18.90 -0.03 -17.83
C ASP A 224 17.52 0.60 -17.64
N VAL A 225 16.94 0.46 -16.43
CA VAL A 225 15.67 1.12 -16.07
C VAL A 225 15.80 2.64 -16.09
N LEU A 226 16.91 3.19 -15.58
CA LEU A 226 17.21 4.63 -15.62
C LEU A 226 17.30 5.15 -17.06
N ALA A 227 17.97 4.40 -17.94
CA ALA A 227 18.12 4.75 -19.35
C ALA A 227 16.76 4.72 -20.08
N ALA A 228 15.90 3.74 -19.73
CA ALA A 228 14.57 3.57 -20.31
C ALA A 228 13.51 4.54 -19.75
N LEU A 229 13.81 5.40 -18.77
CA LEU A 229 12.82 6.33 -18.20
C LEU A 229 12.12 7.20 -19.24
N ASN A 230 12.81 7.58 -20.31
CA ASN A 230 12.23 8.38 -21.39
C ASN A 230 11.17 7.61 -22.20
N ASP A 231 11.20 6.27 -22.18
CA ASP A 231 10.23 5.41 -22.86
C ASP A 231 8.86 5.48 -22.19
N LEU A 232 8.77 6.01 -20.96
CA LEU A 232 7.50 6.31 -20.29
C LEU A 232 6.79 7.55 -20.84
N GLY A 233 7.32 8.22 -21.88
CA GLY A 233 6.88 9.52 -22.38
C GLY A 233 5.40 9.88 -22.19
N GLU A 234 4.49 9.11 -22.80
CA GLU A 234 3.02 9.31 -22.71
C GLU A 234 2.32 8.32 -21.78
N HIS A 235 3.08 7.56 -20.99
CA HIS A 235 2.53 6.55 -20.10
C HIS A 235 1.68 7.20 -19.00
N PRO A 236 0.46 6.70 -18.71
CA PRO A 236 -0.44 7.36 -17.79
C PRO A 236 0.15 7.56 -16.39
N ILE A 237 -0.05 8.76 -15.85
CA ILE A 237 0.19 9.07 -14.45
C ILE A 237 -1.12 8.89 -13.69
N VAL A 238 -1.06 8.08 -12.64
CA VAL A 238 -2.23 7.71 -11.83
C VAL A 238 -1.88 7.84 -10.36
N LEU A 239 -2.89 7.96 -9.51
CA LEU A 239 -2.66 7.82 -8.08
C LEU A 239 -2.28 6.37 -7.77
N THR A 240 -1.12 6.17 -7.17
CA THR A 240 -0.60 4.87 -6.74
C THR A 240 -0.59 4.79 -5.20
N HIS A 241 -0.74 3.60 -4.62
CA HIS A 241 -0.86 3.43 -3.16
C HIS A 241 0.40 3.81 -2.36
N GLY A 242 1.60 3.68 -2.94
CA GLY A 242 2.86 3.97 -2.27
C GLY A 242 3.41 2.84 -1.40
N ASP A 243 2.58 2.19 -0.57
CA ASP A 243 2.98 1.07 0.33
C ASP A 243 2.07 -0.18 0.16
N LEU A 244 2.15 -0.86 -0.98
CA LEU A 244 1.21 -1.94 -1.34
C LEU A 244 1.70 -3.33 -0.89
N ILE A 245 1.94 -3.47 0.41
CA ILE A 245 2.39 -4.72 1.05
C ILE A 245 1.21 -5.56 1.60
N PRO A 246 1.39 -6.87 1.89
CA PRO A 246 0.31 -7.77 2.33
C PRO A 246 -0.47 -7.32 3.56
N SER A 247 0.11 -6.51 4.45
CA SER A 247 -0.61 -6.00 5.61
C SER A 247 -1.65 -4.94 5.26
N ASN A 248 -1.46 -4.24 4.15
CA ASN A 248 -2.30 -3.12 3.71
C ASN A 248 -3.41 -3.59 2.76
N ILE A 249 -3.40 -4.86 2.36
CA ILE A 249 -4.42 -5.49 1.53
C ILE A 249 -5.39 -6.26 2.43
N LEU A 250 -6.62 -5.77 2.56
CA LEU A 250 -7.68 -6.43 3.32
C LEU A 250 -8.51 -7.32 2.40
N ILE A 251 -8.62 -8.59 2.75
CA ILE A 251 -9.35 -9.59 1.96
C ILE A 251 -10.53 -10.17 2.73
N ASP A 252 -11.51 -10.65 1.98
CA ASP A 252 -12.55 -11.53 2.50
C ASP A 252 -11.94 -12.89 2.88
N PRO A 253 -12.04 -13.35 4.15
CA PRO A 253 -11.37 -14.59 4.56
C PRO A 253 -11.95 -15.85 3.90
N LYS A 254 -13.19 -15.80 3.40
CA LYS A 254 -13.83 -16.93 2.73
C LYS A 254 -13.44 -16.99 1.26
N THR A 255 -13.54 -15.87 0.55
CA THR A 255 -13.40 -15.81 -0.92
C THR A 255 -12.04 -15.30 -1.41
N TRP A 256 -11.29 -14.62 -0.54
CA TRP A 256 -10.04 -13.93 -0.85
C TRP A 256 -10.15 -12.76 -1.84
N ARG A 257 -11.38 -12.32 -2.18
CA ARG A 257 -11.57 -11.04 -2.87
C ARG A 257 -11.09 -9.89 -1.99
N ILE A 258 -10.46 -8.88 -2.61
CA ILE A 258 -10.00 -7.68 -1.89
C ILE A 258 -11.23 -6.86 -1.49
N LYS A 259 -11.30 -6.55 -0.20
CA LYS A 259 -12.32 -5.70 0.41
C LYS A 259 -11.87 -4.25 0.50
N GLY A 260 -10.56 -4.02 0.67
CA GLY A 260 -10.00 -2.68 0.60
C GLY A 260 -8.49 -2.64 0.75
N LEU A 261 -7.93 -1.46 0.45
CA LEU A 261 -6.54 -1.10 0.65
C LEU A 261 -6.50 0.00 1.71
N VAL A 262 -5.61 -0.15 2.70
CA VAL A 262 -5.48 0.78 3.83
C VAL A 262 -4.09 1.36 3.88
N ASP A 263 -3.94 2.48 4.59
CA ASP A 263 -2.68 3.22 4.74
C ASP A 263 -2.20 3.91 3.46
N TRP A 264 -3.03 4.81 2.94
CA TRP A 264 -2.75 5.66 1.78
C TRP A 264 -1.78 6.82 2.08
N ALA A 265 -1.04 6.79 3.19
CA ALA A 265 -0.17 7.88 3.60
C ALA A 265 1.01 8.12 2.64
N GLU A 266 1.46 7.07 1.95
CA GLU A 266 2.54 7.14 0.96
C GLU A 266 2.04 7.25 -0.49
N ALA A 267 0.73 7.44 -0.68
CA ALA A 267 0.15 7.51 -2.01
C ALA A 267 0.62 8.75 -2.78
N GLU A 268 0.87 8.55 -4.07
CA GLU A 268 1.47 9.56 -4.93
C GLU A 268 1.10 9.33 -6.40
N TRP A 269 1.02 10.42 -7.16
CA TRP A 269 0.84 10.41 -8.61
C TRP A 269 2.12 9.95 -9.30
N LEU A 270 2.10 8.73 -9.84
CA LEU A 270 3.25 8.06 -10.46
C LEU A 270 2.80 7.29 -11.71
N PRO A 271 3.74 6.84 -12.58
CA PRO A 271 3.41 6.01 -13.72
C PRO A 271 2.55 4.79 -13.34
N PHE A 272 1.49 4.54 -14.12
CA PHE A 272 0.66 3.36 -13.95
C PHE A 272 1.53 2.10 -14.00
N GLY A 273 1.49 1.29 -12.95
CA GLY A 273 2.38 0.14 -12.82
C GLY A 273 3.37 0.26 -11.66
N THR A 274 3.67 1.46 -11.16
CA THR A 274 4.68 1.65 -10.11
C THR A 274 4.36 0.91 -8.80
N CYS A 275 3.09 0.71 -8.45
CA CYS A 275 2.73 -0.11 -7.28
C CYS A 275 2.54 -1.62 -7.58
N LEU A 276 2.75 -2.07 -8.83
CA LEU A 276 2.57 -3.48 -9.20
C LEU A 276 3.65 -4.42 -8.65
N TYR A 277 4.66 -3.92 -7.93
CA TYR A 277 5.47 -4.76 -7.05
C TYR A 277 4.59 -5.53 -6.04
N GLY A 278 3.42 -4.97 -5.66
CA GLY A 278 2.46 -5.62 -4.78
C GLY A 278 1.89 -6.93 -5.33
N LEU A 279 1.89 -7.12 -6.66
CA LEU A 279 1.50 -8.39 -7.28
C LEU A 279 2.43 -9.53 -6.85
N GLU A 280 3.74 -9.28 -6.75
CA GLU A 280 4.70 -10.33 -6.40
C GLU A 280 4.40 -10.93 -5.05
N HIS A 281 3.95 -10.11 -4.10
CA HIS A 281 3.52 -10.56 -2.78
C HIS A 281 2.29 -11.48 -2.80
N LEU A 282 1.46 -11.45 -3.85
CA LEU A 282 0.32 -12.36 -4.04
C LEU A 282 0.75 -13.68 -4.69
N LEU A 283 1.94 -13.73 -5.29
CA LEU A 283 2.47 -14.85 -6.07
C LEU A 283 3.48 -15.71 -5.29
N GLY A 284 3.84 -15.30 -4.08
CA GLY A 284 4.82 -16.02 -3.28
C GLY A 284 4.91 -15.52 -1.85
N PHE A 285 5.95 -15.98 -1.17
CA PHE A 285 6.20 -15.66 0.21
C PHE A 285 7.69 -15.63 0.52
N MET A 286 8.07 -14.82 1.52
CA MET A 286 9.40 -14.87 2.12
C MET A 286 9.49 -16.09 3.05
N ASP A 287 10.43 -16.98 2.77
CA ASP A 287 10.81 -18.11 3.61
C ASP A 287 12.07 -17.76 4.40
N LYS A 288 11.94 -17.71 5.73
CA LYS A 288 13.04 -17.41 6.65
C LYS A 288 13.54 -18.64 7.40
N THR A 289 12.94 -19.80 7.14
CA THR A 289 13.07 -20.99 7.98
C THR A 289 13.96 -22.06 7.36
N SER A 290 13.95 -22.20 6.03
CA SER A 290 14.58 -23.35 5.37
C SER A 290 16.09 -23.24 5.19
N THR A 291 16.66 -22.04 5.06
CA THR A 291 18.07 -21.85 4.66
C THR A 291 18.89 -21.02 5.64
N GLY A 292 18.30 -20.53 6.74
CA GLY A 292 18.94 -19.57 7.65
C GLY A 292 19.17 -18.18 7.05
N GLN A 293 18.74 -17.95 5.81
CA GLN A 293 18.71 -16.67 5.10
C GLN A 293 17.31 -16.45 4.53
N PRO A 294 16.85 -15.19 4.37
CA PRO A 294 15.59 -14.92 3.71
C PRO A 294 15.67 -15.34 2.23
N VAL A 295 14.72 -16.16 1.79
CA VAL A 295 14.58 -16.57 0.38
C VAL A 295 13.15 -16.33 -0.08
N TRP A 296 12.97 -15.66 -1.20
CA TRP A 296 11.65 -15.50 -1.79
C TRP A 296 11.26 -16.75 -2.56
N ARG A 297 10.08 -17.31 -2.26
CA ARG A 297 9.56 -18.51 -2.91
C ARG A 297 8.26 -18.20 -3.62
N TYR A 298 8.28 -18.28 -4.94
CA TYR A 298 7.06 -18.29 -5.75
C TYR A 298 6.29 -19.59 -5.57
N TYR A 299 4.96 -19.49 -5.63
CA TYR A 299 4.09 -20.65 -5.71
C TYR A 299 4.27 -21.37 -7.04
N ASN A 300 4.02 -22.68 -7.08
CA ASN A 300 4.16 -23.45 -8.32
C ASN A 300 3.15 -23.00 -9.39
N ALA A 301 1.99 -22.48 -8.99
CA ALA A 301 0.96 -21.92 -9.89
C ALA A 301 1.24 -20.47 -10.36
N THR A 302 2.41 -19.89 -10.04
CA THR A 302 2.72 -18.48 -10.37
C THR A 302 2.56 -18.12 -11.86
N PRO A 303 2.98 -18.96 -12.84
CA PRO A 303 2.77 -18.64 -14.25
C PRO A 303 1.29 -18.42 -14.60
N ASP A 304 0.41 -19.30 -14.11
CA ASP A 304 -1.03 -19.22 -14.35
C ASP A 304 -1.65 -18.01 -13.64
N LEU A 305 -1.24 -17.75 -12.40
CA LEU A 305 -1.72 -16.58 -11.65
C LEU A 305 -1.31 -15.27 -12.32
N ARG A 306 -0.08 -15.16 -12.85
CA ARG A 306 0.36 -13.99 -13.64
C ARG A 306 -0.44 -13.85 -14.93
N ALA A 307 -0.74 -14.95 -15.63
CA ALA A 307 -1.58 -14.92 -16.82
C ALA A 307 -2.97 -14.35 -16.49
N ARG A 308 -3.62 -14.89 -15.45
CA ARG A 308 -4.93 -14.42 -14.95
C ARG A 308 -4.92 -12.95 -14.58
N PHE A 309 -3.87 -12.46 -13.91
CA PHE A 309 -3.72 -11.04 -13.59
C PHE A 309 -3.78 -10.16 -14.83
N TRP A 310 -2.98 -10.48 -15.85
CA TRP A 310 -2.89 -9.68 -17.07
C TRP A 310 -4.15 -9.81 -17.92
N GLU A 311 -4.73 -11.00 -18.02
CA GLU A 311 -6.02 -11.23 -18.70
C GLU A 311 -7.11 -10.36 -18.08
N GLN A 312 -7.24 -10.38 -16.75
CA GLN A 312 -8.24 -9.57 -16.06
C GLN A 312 -7.99 -8.06 -16.22
N MET A 313 -6.74 -7.59 -16.11
CA MET A 313 -6.44 -6.16 -16.32
C MET A 313 -6.80 -5.69 -17.74
N ILE A 314 -6.46 -6.48 -18.76
CA ILE A 314 -6.75 -6.16 -20.16
C ILE A 314 -8.26 -6.26 -20.45
N GLN A 315 -8.96 -7.22 -19.84
CA GLN A 315 -10.40 -7.34 -19.96
C GLN A 315 -11.12 -6.10 -19.40
N GLU A 316 -10.66 -5.56 -18.27
CA GLU A 316 -11.23 -4.35 -17.65
C GLU A 316 -10.87 -3.08 -18.44
N LYS A 317 -9.63 -3.02 -18.97
CA LYS A 317 -9.08 -1.89 -19.71
C LYS A 317 -8.19 -2.39 -20.86
N PRO A 318 -8.74 -2.56 -22.07
CA PRO A 318 -7.98 -3.08 -23.22
C PRO A 318 -6.72 -2.28 -23.56
N GLU A 319 -6.73 -0.96 -23.34
CA GLU A 319 -5.60 -0.05 -23.60
C GLU A 319 -4.34 -0.42 -22.79
N ILE A 320 -4.50 -1.08 -21.64
CA ILE A 320 -3.37 -1.60 -20.85
C ILE A 320 -2.55 -2.63 -21.65
N GLY A 321 -3.21 -3.37 -22.55
CA GLY A 321 -2.56 -4.35 -23.42
C GLY A 321 -1.52 -3.70 -24.33
N ASP A 322 -1.82 -2.51 -24.87
CA ASP A 322 -0.96 -1.80 -25.80
C ASP A 322 0.28 -1.22 -25.11
N CYS A 323 0.13 -0.75 -23.87
CA CYS A 323 1.22 -0.20 -23.05
C CYS A 323 1.83 -1.23 -22.08
N ARG A 324 1.67 -2.53 -22.33
CA ARG A 324 2.15 -3.57 -21.39
C ARG A 324 3.65 -3.48 -21.12
N LYS A 325 4.46 -3.10 -22.11
CA LYS A 325 5.91 -2.94 -21.97
C LYS A 325 6.28 -1.79 -21.03
N THR A 326 5.69 -0.60 -21.22
CA THR A 326 5.92 0.57 -20.36
C THR A 326 5.33 0.37 -18.97
N THR A 327 4.22 -0.37 -18.83
CA THR A 327 3.66 -0.78 -17.54
C THR A 327 4.62 -1.68 -16.76
N LYS A 328 5.28 -2.64 -17.44
CA LYS A 328 6.33 -3.48 -16.82
C LYS A 328 7.54 -2.66 -16.41
N LEU A 329 7.95 -1.68 -17.23
CA LEU A 329 9.02 -0.74 -16.86
C LEU A 329 8.63 0.08 -15.61
N ALA A 330 7.41 0.62 -15.55
CA ALA A 330 6.90 1.33 -14.39
C ALA A 330 6.90 0.45 -13.13
N ARG A 331 6.54 -0.84 -13.29
CA ARG A 331 6.65 -1.84 -12.21
C ARG A 331 8.09 -2.02 -11.74
N ASP A 332 9.06 -2.13 -12.65
CA ASP A 332 10.47 -2.30 -12.29
C ASP A 332 11.02 -1.06 -11.56
N ILE A 333 10.60 0.14 -11.95
CA ILE A 333 10.86 1.37 -11.19
C ILE A 333 10.29 1.24 -9.77
N GLY A 334 9.06 0.76 -9.63
CA GLY A 334 8.43 0.49 -8.34
C GLY A 334 9.23 -0.46 -7.45
N VAL A 335 9.66 -1.59 -8.00
CA VAL A 335 10.50 -2.58 -7.29
C VAL A 335 11.82 -1.96 -6.84
N LEU A 336 12.50 -1.23 -7.72
CA LEU A 336 13.76 -0.57 -7.40
C LEU A 336 13.60 0.50 -6.33
N LEU A 337 12.57 1.36 -6.42
CA LEU A 337 12.37 2.43 -5.46
C LEU A 337 11.91 1.92 -4.10
N TRP A 338 11.16 0.82 -4.05
CA TRP A 338 10.64 0.25 -2.81
C TRP A 338 11.68 -0.61 -2.08
N TYR A 339 12.33 -1.54 -2.76
CA TYR A 339 13.30 -2.46 -2.14
C TYR A 339 14.76 -2.02 -2.30
N GLY A 340 15.05 -1.02 -3.12
CA GLY A 340 16.40 -0.48 -3.29
C GLY A 340 16.86 0.43 -2.15
N TYR A 341 15.94 0.85 -1.29
CA TYR A 341 16.21 1.74 -0.18
C TYR A 341 15.79 1.10 1.14
N ALA A 342 16.70 1.16 2.10
CA ALA A 342 16.45 0.67 3.44
C ALA A 342 15.48 1.58 4.19
N TRP A 343 14.67 0.97 5.05
CA TRP A 343 13.82 1.69 5.98
C TRP A 343 14.57 1.87 7.31
N ASP A 344 15.13 3.06 7.52
CA ASP A 344 15.87 3.40 8.74
C ASP A 344 15.01 4.32 9.61
N GLU A 345 14.16 3.74 10.46
CA GLU A 345 13.34 4.47 11.43
C GLU A 345 12.49 5.60 10.82
N GLY A 346 11.96 5.38 9.61
CA GLY A 346 11.13 6.33 8.88
C GLY A 346 11.87 7.15 7.82
N ALA A 347 13.19 7.00 7.68
CA ALA A 347 13.95 7.51 6.54
C ALA A 347 14.14 6.42 5.46
N ILE A 348 13.94 6.78 4.19
CA ILE A 348 14.08 5.88 3.02
C ILE A 348 15.02 6.54 1.99
N ASP A 349 16.27 6.76 2.42
CA ASP A 349 17.28 7.48 1.63
C ASP A 349 18.60 6.70 1.47
N ARG A 350 18.84 5.68 2.31
CA ARG A 350 20.03 4.82 2.23
C ARG A 350 19.79 3.64 1.28
N VAL A 351 20.72 3.38 0.37
CA VAL A 351 20.67 2.19 -0.50
C VAL A 351 20.89 0.93 0.35
N VAL A 352 20.14 -0.13 0.03
CA VAL A 352 20.21 -1.42 0.74
C VAL A 352 21.59 -2.09 0.67
N ASN A 353 21.94 -2.85 1.70
CA ASN A 353 23.23 -3.53 1.83
C ASN A 353 23.08 -5.03 2.23
N GLU A 354 24.10 -5.85 1.94
CA GLU A 354 24.08 -7.31 2.14
C GLU A 354 24.00 -7.77 3.61
N VAL A 355 24.32 -6.88 4.54
CA VAL A 355 24.38 -7.20 5.97
C VAL A 355 23.03 -6.99 6.61
N ASP A 356 22.46 -5.79 6.45
CA ASP A 356 21.30 -5.33 7.19
C ASP A 356 19.97 -5.56 6.44
N ASP A 357 20.00 -5.54 5.10
CA ASP A 357 18.80 -5.43 4.26
C ASP A 357 18.60 -6.66 3.35
N ARG A 358 18.81 -7.86 3.94
CA ARG A 358 18.84 -9.12 3.19
C ARG A 358 17.49 -9.49 2.55
N GLU A 359 16.38 -9.14 3.21
CA GLU A 359 15.03 -9.43 2.70
C GLU A 359 14.70 -8.58 1.47
N GLU A 360 15.09 -7.31 1.52
CA GLU A 360 14.93 -6.35 0.45
C GLU A 360 15.79 -6.74 -0.76
N LEU A 361 17.05 -7.11 -0.54
CA LEU A 361 17.94 -7.59 -1.60
C LEU A 361 17.45 -8.88 -2.26
N GLU A 362 16.92 -9.81 -1.47
CA GLU A 362 16.31 -11.03 -2.00
C GLU A 362 15.08 -10.71 -2.86
N CYS A 363 14.23 -9.78 -2.41
CA CYS A 363 13.10 -9.32 -3.20
C CYS A 363 13.56 -8.63 -4.49
N LEU A 364 14.58 -7.76 -4.44
CA LEU A 364 15.13 -7.11 -5.64
C LEU A 364 15.60 -8.14 -6.68
N ARG A 365 16.43 -9.10 -6.26
CA ARG A 365 16.97 -10.13 -7.15
C ARG A 365 15.85 -10.95 -7.78
N THR A 366 14.94 -11.44 -6.95
CA THR A 366 13.87 -12.33 -7.40
C THR A 366 12.78 -11.61 -8.20
N PHE A 367 12.47 -10.36 -7.88
CA PHE A 367 11.41 -9.61 -8.56
C PHE A 367 11.89 -9.00 -9.86
N LEU A 368 13.18 -8.63 -9.97
CA LEU A 368 13.78 -8.14 -11.21
C LEU A 368 14.31 -9.27 -12.10
N GLU A 369 14.06 -10.53 -11.72
CA GLU A 369 14.49 -11.74 -12.46
C GLU A 369 16.02 -11.80 -12.67
N ILE A 370 16.78 -11.30 -11.70
CA ILE A 370 18.23 -11.32 -11.73
C ILE A 370 18.70 -12.70 -11.25
N SER A 371 19.42 -13.40 -12.13
CA SER A 371 20.09 -14.64 -11.74
C SER A 371 21.25 -14.29 -10.81
N THR A 372 21.25 -14.84 -9.60
CA THR A 372 22.46 -14.82 -8.76
C THR A 372 23.55 -15.65 -9.44
N PRO A 373 24.81 -15.19 -9.44
CA PRO A 373 25.95 -15.94 -9.97
C PRO A 373 26.11 -17.34 -9.39
#